data_AF-A0A7W0F505-F1
#
_entry.id   AF-A0A7W0F505-F1
#
_cell.length_a   1.000
_cell.length_b   1.000
_cell.length_c   1.000
_cell.angle_alpha   90.00
_cell.angle_beta   90.00
_cell.angle_gamma   90.00
#
_symmetry.space_group_name_H-M   'P 1'
#
loop_
_entity.id
_entity.type
_entity.pdbx_description
1 polymer ?
#
loop_
_entity_poly.entity_id
_entity_poly.type
_entity_poly.pdbx_seq_one_letter_code
_entity_poly.pdbx_strand_id
1 'polypeptide(L)'
;MKKIMVIVLCGFLAACGGKKAMTAEQEARLNARDAIIRAEKIIAVCAQEEVPVPDAEKLLNEAKQALEGGDYLPAKEKADASYSLAKKALDDAREAREKALREARKEFDAERADSYTVRSWAETRDCLWNIAKQSRIYNDPWQWKKIYMANKDQIKDPDLIYKGQVFKIPR
;
A
#
# COMPACT_ATOMS: atom_id res chain seq x y z
N MET A 1 -74.47 -35.47 -29.98
CA MET A 1 -74.46 -35.96 -28.58
C MET A 1 -73.12 -36.63 -28.29
N LYS A 2 -72.62 -36.44 -27.06
CA LYS A 2 -71.36 -36.93 -26.46
C LYS A 2 -70.10 -36.16 -26.88
N LYS A 3 -69.20 -35.71 -26.00
CA LYS A 3 -69.21 -35.33 -24.57
C LYS A 3 -67.81 -34.71 -24.37
N ILE A 4 -67.74 -33.57 -23.69
CA ILE A 4 -66.49 -32.93 -23.23
C ILE A 4 -65.77 -33.87 -22.25
N MET A 5 -64.44 -34.04 -22.38
CA MET A 5 -63.58 -34.29 -21.21
C MET A 5 -62.15 -33.82 -21.47
N VAL A 6 -61.76 -32.77 -20.74
CA VAL A 6 -60.41 -32.24 -20.59
C VAL A 6 -59.57 -33.22 -19.76
N ILE A 7 -58.34 -33.53 -20.19
CA ILE A 7 -57.24 -33.85 -19.28
C ILE A 7 -55.96 -33.22 -19.85
N VAL A 8 -55.59 -32.07 -19.30
CA VAL A 8 -54.25 -31.49 -19.40
C VAL A 8 -53.37 -32.27 -18.43
N LEU A 9 -52.51 -33.13 -18.94
CA LEU A 9 -51.43 -33.75 -18.18
C LEU A 9 -50.16 -32.94 -18.40
N CYS A 10 -49.99 -31.97 -17.50
CA CYS A 10 -48.78 -31.19 -17.32
C CYS A 10 -47.67 -32.13 -16.84
N GLY A 11 -46.90 -32.68 -17.77
CA GLY A 11 -45.68 -33.42 -17.47
C GLY A 11 -44.57 -32.46 -17.06
N PHE A 12 -44.66 -31.93 -15.84
CA PHE A 12 -43.56 -31.22 -15.18
C PHE A 12 -42.46 -32.25 -14.89
N LEU A 13 -41.52 -32.42 -15.82
CA LEU A 13 -40.23 -33.01 -15.49
C LEU A 13 -39.49 -31.99 -14.63
N ALA A 14 -39.66 -32.14 -13.32
CA ALA A 14 -38.86 -31.47 -12.31
C ALA A 14 -37.40 -31.90 -12.51
N ALA A 15 -36.64 -31.11 -13.27
CA ALA A 15 -35.19 -31.08 -13.18
C ALA A 15 -34.84 -30.44 -11.83
N CYS A 16 -34.96 -31.22 -10.76
CA CYS A 16 -34.37 -30.89 -9.47
C CYS A 16 -32.86 -30.87 -9.67
N GLY A 17 -32.30 -29.68 -9.90
CA GLY A 17 -30.87 -29.41 -9.90
C GLY A 17 -30.29 -29.66 -8.51
N GLY A 18 -30.04 -30.93 -8.19
CA GLY A 18 -29.20 -31.31 -7.07
C GLY A 18 -27.77 -30.90 -7.40
N LYS A 19 -27.26 -29.84 -6.75
CA LYS A 19 -25.81 -29.61 -6.68
C LYS A 19 -25.22 -30.89 -6.08
N LYS A 20 -24.53 -31.70 -6.88
CA LYS A 20 -23.78 -32.84 -6.35
C LYS A 20 -22.84 -32.30 -5.28
N ALA A 21 -22.98 -32.77 -4.05
CA ALA A 21 -22.04 -32.43 -2.99
C ALA A 21 -20.64 -32.86 -3.45
N MET A 22 -19.66 -31.97 -3.34
CA MET A 22 -18.26 -32.29 -3.62
C MET A 22 -17.83 -33.44 -2.70
N THR A 23 -17.11 -34.41 -3.24
CA THR A 23 -16.45 -35.43 -2.43
C THR A 23 -15.34 -34.78 -1.58
N ALA A 24 -15.03 -35.37 -0.42
CA ALA A 24 -13.97 -34.87 0.46
C ALA A 24 -12.61 -34.73 -0.27
N GLU A 25 -12.34 -35.61 -1.23
CA GLU A 25 -11.14 -35.55 -2.06
C GLU A 25 -11.16 -34.35 -3.04
N GLN A 26 -12.29 -34.11 -3.70
CA GLN A 26 -12.45 -32.95 -4.59
C GLN A 26 -12.33 -31.63 -3.83
N GLU A 27 -12.84 -31.58 -2.60
CA GLU A 27 -12.69 -30.44 -1.70
C GLU A 27 -11.23 -30.24 -1.28
N ALA A 28 -10.54 -31.31 -0.85
CA ALA A 28 -9.12 -31.24 -0.49
C ALA A 28 -8.26 -30.75 -1.67
N ARG A 29 -8.53 -31.25 -2.89
CA ARG A 29 -7.88 -30.81 -4.12
C ARG A 29 -8.11 -29.33 -4.43
N LEU A 30 -9.35 -28.86 -4.28
CA LEU A 30 -9.69 -27.45 -4.48
C LEU A 30 -8.98 -26.56 -3.46
N ASN A 31 -9.03 -26.94 -2.18
CA ASN A 31 -8.38 -26.20 -1.09
C ASN A 31 -6.86 -26.11 -1.29
N ALA A 32 -6.21 -27.19 -1.73
CA ALA A 32 -4.78 -27.21 -2.05
C ALA A 32 -4.45 -26.27 -3.23
N ARG A 33 -5.26 -26.30 -4.30
CA ARG A 33 -5.09 -25.40 -5.45
C ARG A 33 -5.25 -23.94 -5.06
N ASP A 34 -6.28 -23.62 -4.28
CA ASP A 34 -6.52 -22.25 -3.82
C ASP A 34 -5.37 -21.75 -2.94
N ALA A 35 -4.79 -22.62 -2.09
CA ALA A 35 -3.61 -22.29 -1.30
C ALA A 35 -2.39 -21.97 -2.19
N ILE A 36 -2.14 -22.78 -3.22
CA ILE A 36 -1.06 -22.55 -4.19
C ILE A 36 -1.26 -21.23 -4.93
N ILE A 37 -2.47 -20.94 -5.40
CA ILE A 37 -2.77 -19.68 -6.09
C ILE A 37 -2.52 -18.47 -5.18
N ARG A 38 -2.91 -18.55 -3.90
CA ARG A 38 -2.61 -17.50 -2.91
C ARG A 38 -1.11 -17.30 -2.73
N ALA A 39 -0.36 -18.39 -2.60
CA ALA A 39 1.10 -18.37 -2.47
C ALA A 39 1.79 -17.78 -3.73
N GLU A 40 1.34 -18.18 -4.93
CA GLU A 40 1.83 -17.61 -6.20
C GLU A 40 1.58 -16.12 -6.29
N LYS A 41 0.38 -15.68 -5.92
CA LYS A 41 0.02 -14.26 -5.97
C LYS A 41 0.91 -13.43 -5.05
N ILE A 42 1.16 -13.88 -3.82
CA ILE A 42 2.01 -13.13 -2.89
C ILE A 42 3.47 -13.12 -3.34
N ILE A 43 3.99 -14.24 -3.88
CA ILE A 43 5.35 -14.29 -4.44
C ILE A 43 5.47 -13.36 -5.65
N ALA A 44 4.45 -13.28 -6.51
CA ALA A 44 4.43 -12.33 -7.62
C ALA A 44 4.48 -10.87 -7.14
N VAL A 45 3.77 -10.55 -6.04
CA VAL A 45 3.87 -9.22 -5.41
C VAL A 45 5.26 -8.99 -4.83
N CYS A 46 5.85 -9.98 -4.16
CA CYS A 46 7.23 -9.90 -3.66
C CYS A 46 8.21 -9.62 -4.80
N ALA A 47 8.07 -10.29 -5.94
CA ALA A 47 8.91 -10.06 -7.11
C ALA A 47 8.74 -8.65 -7.71
N GLN A 48 7.49 -8.15 -7.81
CA GLN A 48 7.21 -6.77 -8.26
C GLN A 48 7.81 -5.72 -7.33
N GLU A 49 7.82 -6.00 -6.03
CA GLU A 49 8.42 -5.14 -5.03
C GLU A 49 9.91 -5.44 -4.82
N GLU A 50 10.53 -6.29 -5.64
CA GLU A 50 11.95 -6.66 -5.58
C GLU A 50 12.37 -7.23 -4.20
N VAL A 51 11.46 -7.94 -3.54
CA VAL A 51 11.68 -8.63 -2.26
C VAL A 51 12.02 -10.10 -2.53
N PRO A 52 13.28 -10.54 -2.33
CA PRO A 52 13.67 -11.92 -2.59
C PRO A 52 13.11 -12.86 -1.52
N VAL A 53 12.45 -13.94 -1.95
CA VAL A 53 11.81 -14.92 -1.06
C VAL A 53 12.14 -16.38 -1.44
N PRO A 54 13.43 -16.76 -1.50
CA PRO A 54 13.86 -18.06 -2.04
C PRO A 54 13.28 -19.27 -1.28
N ASP A 55 13.14 -19.17 0.04
CA ASP A 55 12.57 -20.24 0.86
C ASP A 55 11.08 -20.45 0.58
N ALA A 56 10.35 -19.36 0.35
CA ALA A 56 8.93 -19.42 0.01
C ALA A 56 8.73 -20.02 -1.40
N GLU A 57 9.58 -19.66 -2.37
CA GLU A 57 9.57 -20.24 -3.72
C GLU A 57 9.87 -21.74 -3.70
N LYS A 58 10.85 -22.17 -2.89
CA LYS A 58 11.13 -23.58 -2.68
C LYS A 58 9.91 -24.33 -2.15
N LEU A 59 9.26 -23.82 -1.10
CA LEU A 59 8.06 -24.42 -0.53
C LEU A 59 6.89 -24.46 -1.51
N LEU A 60 6.74 -23.44 -2.35
CA LEU A 60 5.72 -23.41 -3.40
C LEU A 60 5.97 -24.51 -4.44
N ASN A 61 7.21 -24.72 -4.85
CA ASN A 61 7.57 -25.79 -5.79
C ASN A 61 7.30 -27.17 -5.19
N GLU A 62 7.65 -27.38 -3.92
CA GLU A 62 7.32 -28.62 -3.20
C GLU A 62 5.80 -28.83 -3.04
N ALA A 63 5.02 -27.76 -2.85
CA ALA A 63 3.57 -27.81 -2.80
C ALA A 63 2.96 -28.24 -4.15
N LYS A 64 3.50 -27.72 -5.26
CA LYS A 64 3.10 -28.10 -6.62
C LYS A 64 3.38 -29.56 -6.92
N GLN A 65 4.57 -30.05 -6.54
CA GLN A 65 4.93 -31.47 -6.68
C GLN A 65 4.00 -32.38 -5.87
N ALA A 66 3.66 -32.00 -4.63
CA ALA A 66 2.71 -32.76 -3.82
C ALA A 66 1.30 -32.77 -4.43
N LEU A 67 0.85 -31.65 -5.04
CA LEU A 67 -0.43 -31.59 -5.75
C LEU A 67 -0.46 -32.53 -6.97
N GLU A 68 0.65 -32.61 -7.71
CA GLU A 68 0.80 -33.54 -8.85
C GLU A 68 0.82 -35.01 -8.39
N GLY A 69 1.41 -35.28 -7.23
CA GLY A 69 1.43 -36.60 -6.59
C GLY A 69 0.08 -37.04 -5.99
N GLY A 70 -0.92 -36.16 -5.93
CA GLY A 70 -2.22 -36.44 -5.31
C GLY A 70 -2.27 -36.23 -3.79
N ASP A 71 -1.16 -35.75 -3.19
CA ASP A 71 -1.04 -35.48 -1.77
C ASP A 71 -1.55 -34.08 -1.41
N TYR A 72 -2.89 -33.92 -1.38
CA TYR A 72 -3.53 -32.61 -1.24
C TYR A 72 -3.29 -31.93 0.11
N LEU A 73 -3.23 -32.69 1.21
CA LEU A 73 -3.03 -32.12 2.54
C LEU A 73 -1.60 -31.56 2.71
N PRO A 74 -0.53 -32.32 2.42
CA PRO A 74 0.83 -31.77 2.39
C PRO A 74 1.01 -30.62 1.40
N ALA A 75 0.35 -30.67 0.23
CA ALA A 75 0.39 -29.59 -0.75
C ALA A 75 -0.17 -28.29 -0.16
N LYS A 76 -1.33 -28.36 0.51
CA LYS A 76 -1.95 -27.21 1.16
C LYS A 76 -1.06 -26.63 2.26
N GLU A 77 -0.52 -27.47 3.14
CA GLU A 77 0.33 -27.05 4.26
C GLU A 77 1.59 -26.32 3.78
N LYS A 78 2.27 -26.87 2.77
CA LYS A 78 3.45 -26.25 2.16
C LYS A 78 3.10 -24.94 1.46
N ALA A 79 1.96 -24.86 0.78
CA ALA A 79 1.50 -23.62 0.15
C ALA A 79 1.14 -22.53 1.18
N ASP A 80 0.46 -22.89 2.27
CA ASP A 80 0.14 -21.96 3.35
C ASP A 80 1.42 -21.49 4.09
N ALA A 81 2.40 -22.37 4.27
CA ALA A 81 3.72 -22.03 4.81
C ALA A 81 4.49 -21.07 3.89
N SER A 82 4.52 -21.37 2.58
CA SER A 82 5.09 -20.49 1.54
C SER A 82 4.45 -19.10 1.58
N TYR A 83 3.11 -19.05 1.59
CA TYR A 83 2.36 -17.79 1.68
C TYR A 83 2.73 -17.00 2.94
N SER A 84 2.79 -17.65 4.10
CA SER A 84 3.07 -16.99 5.38
C SER A 84 4.48 -16.41 5.42
N LEU A 85 5.47 -17.15 4.90
CA LEU A 85 6.86 -16.69 4.77
C LEU A 85 6.97 -15.50 3.82
N ALA A 86 6.42 -15.62 2.61
CA ALA A 86 6.45 -14.54 1.62
C ALA A 86 5.75 -13.28 2.13
N LYS A 87 4.57 -13.43 2.75
CA LYS A 87 3.83 -12.32 3.34
C LYS A 87 4.64 -11.62 4.43
N LYS A 88 5.23 -12.38 5.35
CA LYS A 88 6.06 -11.82 6.43
C LYS A 88 7.24 -11.04 5.85
N ALA A 89 7.96 -11.61 4.89
CA ALA A 89 9.09 -10.94 4.25
C ALA A 89 8.67 -9.64 3.54
N LEU A 90 7.51 -9.64 2.89
CA LEU A 90 6.94 -8.45 2.24
C LEU A 90 6.56 -7.37 3.26
N ASP A 91 5.87 -7.74 4.33
CA ASP A 91 5.45 -6.81 5.37
C ASP A 91 6.68 -6.19 6.08
N ASP A 92 7.67 -7.01 6.45
CA ASP A 92 8.94 -6.55 7.03
C ASP A 92 9.69 -5.58 6.08
N ALA A 93 9.72 -5.89 4.78
CA ALA A 93 10.37 -5.04 3.78
C ALA A 93 9.64 -3.70 3.59
N ARG A 94 8.31 -3.70 3.60
CA ARG A 94 7.50 -2.47 3.49
C ARG A 94 7.66 -1.58 4.72
N GLU A 95 7.64 -2.16 5.92
CA GLU A 95 7.87 -1.43 7.17
C GLU A 95 9.28 -0.81 7.20
N ALA A 96 10.30 -1.56 6.76
CA ALA A 96 11.66 -1.04 6.67
C ALA A 96 11.77 0.13 5.66
N ARG A 97 11.11 0.02 4.50
CA ARG A 97 11.04 1.10 3.49
C ARG A 97 10.32 2.33 4.01
N GLU A 98 9.19 2.15 4.69
CA GLU A 98 8.43 3.26 5.29
C GLU A 98 9.26 3.98 6.36
N LYS A 99 9.93 3.22 7.23
CA LYS A 99 10.82 3.76 8.25
C LYS A 99 11.95 4.56 7.62
N ALA A 100 12.62 4.00 6.62
CA ALA A 100 13.70 4.69 5.90
C ALA A 100 13.21 5.98 5.24
N LEU A 101 12.04 5.96 4.59
CA LEU A 101 11.43 7.15 4.00
C LEU A 101 11.10 8.21 5.06
N ARG A 102 10.59 7.79 6.22
CA ARG A 102 10.28 8.69 7.33
C ARG A 102 11.54 9.34 7.91
N GLU A 103 12.62 8.58 8.05
CA GLU A 103 13.91 9.10 8.51
C GLU A 103 14.52 10.06 7.48
N ALA A 104 14.54 9.68 6.20
CA ALA A 104 14.98 10.56 5.12
C ALA A 104 14.15 11.84 5.03
N ARG A 105 12.84 11.76 5.25
CA ARG A 105 11.96 12.94 5.28
C ARG A 105 12.29 13.85 6.46
N LYS A 106 12.55 13.30 7.65
CA LYS A 106 12.97 14.09 8.81
C LYS A 106 14.31 14.76 8.58
N GLU A 107 15.27 14.06 7.98
CA GLU A 107 16.59 14.61 7.65
C GLU A 107 16.47 15.74 6.63
N PHE A 108 15.71 15.53 5.56
CA PHE A 108 15.41 16.55 4.56
C PHE A 108 14.70 17.78 5.16
N ASP A 109 13.70 17.56 6.01
CA ASP A 109 12.98 18.64 6.68
C ASP A 109 13.90 19.37 7.69
N ALA A 110 14.85 18.67 8.32
CA ALA A 110 15.85 19.25 9.21
C ALA A 110 16.88 20.09 8.45
N GLU A 111 17.41 19.59 7.33
CA GLU A 111 18.32 20.34 6.46
C GLU A 111 17.66 21.63 5.94
N ARG A 112 16.38 21.55 5.59
CA ARG A 112 15.61 22.71 5.12
C ARG A 112 14.99 23.53 6.25
N ALA A 113 15.10 23.11 7.51
CA ALA A 113 14.58 23.88 8.63
C ALA A 113 15.29 25.24 8.75
N ASP A 114 16.50 25.35 8.22
CA ASP A 114 17.37 26.53 8.30
C ASP A 114 17.16 27.50 7.13
N SER A 115 16.29 27.17 6.16
CA SER A 115 16.01 28.08 5.04
C SER A 115 14.56 28.10 4.60
N TYR A 116 14.14 29.23 4.02
CA TYR A 116 12.81 29.42 3.48
C TYR A 116 12.88 30.08 2.11
N THR A 117 12.31 29.43 1.10
CA THR A 117 12.13 30.03 -0.22
C THR A 117 10.81 30.79 -0.27
N VAL A 118 10.89 32.10 -0.51
CA VAL A 118 9.72 32.98 -0.66
C VAL A 118 8.86 32.51 -1.83
N ARG A 119 7.60 32.23 -1.56
CA ARG A 119 6.59 31.85 -2.55
C ARG A 119 5.83 33.09 -3.03
N SER A 120 4.99 32.92 -4.04
CA SER A 120 4.25 34.07 -4.57
C SER A 120 3.21 34.57 -3.56
N TRP A 121 2.97 35.88 -3.58
CA TRP A 121 1.90 36.48 -2.78
C TRP A 121 0.52 35.88 -3.08
N ALA A 122 0.25 35.56 -4.36
CA ALA A 122 -1.02 34.98 -4.78
C ALA A 122 -1.27 33.57 -4.20
N GLU A 123 -0.21 32.77 -4.04
CA GLU A 123 -0.32 31.40 -3.52
C GLU A 123 -0.41 31.37 -2.00
N THR A 124 0.48 32.10 -1.31
CA THR A 124 0.67 31.92 0.15
C THR A 124 0.70 33.21 0.94
N ARG A 125 0.55 34.36 0.26
CA ARG A 125 0.61 35.69 0.88
C ARG A 125 1.88 35.86 1.72
N ASP A 126 2.99 35.39 1.18
CA ASP A 126 4.28 35.44 1.88
C ASP A 126 4.68 36.88 2.15
N CYS A 127 4.80 37.19 3.44
CA CYS A 127 5.50 38.32 4.02
C CYS A 127 6.27 37.80 5.23
N LEU A 128 7.25 38.55 5.75
CA LEU A 128 8.09 38.08 6.87
C LEU A 128 7.25 37.62 8.08
N TRP A 129 6.14 38.31 8.35
CA TRP A 129 5.17 37.95 9.38
C TRP A 129 4.51 36.58 9.14
N ASN A 130 3.98 36.36 7.93
CA ASN A 130 3.31 35.11 7.57
C ASN A 130 4.29 33.94 7.45
N ILE A 131 5.55 34.21 7.07
CA ILE A 131 6.61 33.20 7.06
C ILE A 131 6.93 32.77 8.49
N ALA A 132 7.12 33.71 9.42
CA ALA A 132 7.38 33.43 10.83
C ALA A 132 6.22 32.66 11.50
N LYS A 133 4.97 32.99 11.14
CA LYS A 133 3.74 32.34 11.62
C LYS A 133 3.65 30.86 11.28
N GLN A 134 4.33 30.37 10.24
CA GLN A 134 4.21 28.97 9.84
C GLN A 134 4.70 28.04 10.96
N SER A 135 3.94 26.97 11.21
CA SER A 135 4.27 25.97 12.24
C SER A 135 5.66 25.35 12.03
N ARG A 136 6.08 25.20 10.77
CA ARG A 136 7.42 24.70 10.41
C ARG A 136 8.56 25.70 10.64
N ILE A 137 8.27 27.00 10.81
CA ILE A 137 9.26 28.07 10.98
C ILE A 137 9.36 28.43 12.47
N TYR A 138 8.56 29.35 12.98
CA TYR A 138 8.58 29.66 14.42
C TYR A 138 7.27 29.35 15.12
N ASN A 139 6.21 29.07 14.36
CA ASN A 139 4.84 29.05 14.87
C ASN A 139 4.48 30.33 15.66
N ASP A 140 5.18 31.44 15.36
CA ASP A 140 5.08 32.69 16.08
C ASP A 140 5.35 33.84 15.10
N PRO A 141 4.31 34.61 14.72
CA PRO A 141 4.47 35.71 13.78
C PRO A 141 5.41 36.81 14.30
N TRP A 142 5.53 37.01 15.62
CA TRP A 142 6.35 38.08 16.20
C TRP A 142 7.85 37.89 15.97
N GLN A 143 8.26 36.68 15.58
CA GLN A 143 9.66 36.34 15.29
C GLN A 143 10.12 36.74 13.89
N TRP A 144 9.28 37.39 13.08
CA TRP A 144 9.63 37.87 11.74
C TRP A 144 10.90 38.73 11.72
N LYS A 145 11.17 39.49 12.79
CA LYS A 145 12.37 40.33 12.93
C LYS A 145 13.66 39.51 12.91
N LYS A 146 13.64 38.26 13.40
CA LYS A 146 14.79 37.35 13.35
C LYS A 146 15.15 37.01 11.90
N ILE A 147 14.14 36.73 11.09
CA ILE A 147 14.31 36.46 9.65
C ILE A 147 14.93 37.67 8.96
N TYR A 148 14.39 38.87 9.21
CA TYR A 148 14.95 40.10 8.66
C TYR A 148 16.41 40.31 9.06
N MET A 149 16.71 40.17 10.36
CA MET A 149 18.06 40.37 10.90
C MET A 149 19.09 39.40 10.30
N ALA A 150 18.72 38.13 10.11
CA ALA A 150 19.60 37.12 9.54
C ALA A 150 19.83 37.26 8.02
N ASN A 151 19.01 38.06 7.33
CA ASN A 151 19.03 38.20 5.87
C ASN A 151 19.07 39.67 5.41
N LYS A 152 19.59 40.59 6.26
CA LYS A 152 19.69 42.02 5.92
C LYS A 152 20.53 42.30 4.68
N ASP A 153 21.44 41.40 4.34
CA ASP A 153 22.23 41.43 3.10
C ASP A 153 21.36 41.27 1.85
N GLN A 154 20.21 40.58 1.97
CA GLN A 154 19.27 40.31 0.87
C GLN A 154 18.00 41.18 0.92
N ILE A 155 17.58 41.59 2.12
CA ILE A 155 16.32 42.31 2.34
C ILE A 155 16.63 43.79 2.63
N LYS A 156 16.41 44.64 1.63
CA LYS A 156 16.58 46.10 1.77
C LYS A 156 15.42 46.75 2.51
N ASP A 157 14.21 46.30 2.20
CA ASP A 157 12.97 46.77 2.81
C ASP A 157 12.22 45.54 3.35
N PRO A 158 11.93 45.45 4.66
CA PRO A 158 11.25 44.31 5.26
C PRO A 158 9.82 44.08 4.72
N ASP A 159 9.18 45.11 4.16
CA ASP A 159 7.84 45.00 3.57
C ASP A 159 7.88 44.49 2.11
N LEU A 160 9.07 44.39 1.51
CA LEU A 160 9.23 44.02 0.11
C LEU A 160 10.14 42.78 -0.05
N ILE A 161 9.50 41.63 -0.21
CA ILE A 161 10.15 40.36 -0.52
C ILE A 161 9.63 39.79 -1.83
N TYR A 162 10.47 39.04 -2.55
CA TYR A 162 10.20 38.55 -3.90
C TYR A 162 10.22 37.03 -3.97
N LYS A 163 9.35 36.47 -4.82
CA LYS A 163 9.32 35.03 -5.11
C LYS A 163 10.71 34.52 -5.51
N GLY A 164 11.12 33.41 -4.93
CA GLY A 164 12.38 32.73 -5.23
C GLY A 164 13.56 33.16 -4.35
N GLN A 165 13.43 34.21 -3.54
CA GLN A 165 14.45 34.54 -2.54
C GLN A 165 14.56 33.43 -1.49
N VAL A 166 15.78 33.09 -1.07
CA VAL A 166 16.05 32.07 -0.06
C VAL A 166 16.56 32.74 1.21
N PHE A 167 15.73 32.76 2.24
CA PHE A 167 16.06 33.35 3.54
C PHE A 167 16.56 32.30 4.51
N LYS A 168 17.63 32.61 5.24
CA LYS A 168 18.09 31.87 6.40
C LYS A 168 17.10 32.01 7.55
N ILE A 169 16.76 30.92 8.21
CA ILE A 169 15.83 30.87 9.33
C ILE A 169 16.61 30.51 10.60
N PRO A 170 17.05 31.50 11.40
CA PRO A 170 17.80 31.22 12.62
C PRO A 170 16.91 30.53 13.67
N ARG A 171 17.28 29.33 14.13
CA ARG A 171 16.53 28.55 15.14
C ARG A 171 16.91 28.94 16.57
#